data_AF-A0AAV0G823-F1
#
_entry.id   AF-A0AAV0G823-F1
#
_cell.length_a   1.000
_cell.length_b   1.000
_cell.length_c   1.000
_cell.angle_alpha   90.00
_cell.angle_beta   90.00
_cell.angle_gamma   90.00
#
_symmetry.space_group_name_H-M   'P 1'
#
loop_
_entity.id
_entity.type
_entity.pdbx_description
1 polymer ?
#
loop_
_entity_poly.entity_id
_entity_poly.type
_entity_poly.pdbx_seq_one_letter_code
_entity_poly.pdbx_strand_id
1 'polypeptide(L)'
;MAHPHSYCFRPIKSAAHCNLLYPSSRQIPRRRIVLSSINKLNQDPNLQTKVGSLLDSIKWDDKGLAVAIAQNVDTGAVLMQGFANRDALLQTLSSRKATFWSRSRSTLWTKGETSMNFINICDVFLDCDRDSIIYLGKPDGPTCHTGSETCYYTSVCDVYKNEQMEGNKLALTSLYSLESTIYQRKDELPRSSNEKPSWTKRLLLDDKLLCSKIREEADELCRTLEENEEKGRTASEAADLVYHAMVLLANRGVKMEEVLQVLRLRFSQSGIEEKISRQSKGT
;
A
#
# COMPACT_ATOMS: atom_id res chain seq x y z
N MET A 1 -30.75 42.21 13.70
CA MET A 1 -31.97 41.56 13.18
C MET A 1 -31.50 40.46 12.22
N ALA A 2 -31.11 39.27 12.69
CA ALA A 2 -31.90 38.16 13.23
C ALA A 2 -32.79 37.43 12.19
N HIS A 3 -32.21 36.41 11.54
CA HIS A 3 -32.74 35.08 11.14
C HIS A 3 -34.02 34.95 10.26
N PRO A 4 -34.37 33.76 9.69
CA PRO A 4 -33.73 32.43 9.78
C PRO A 4 -33.58 31.60 8.48
N HIS A 5 -32.87 30.47 8.66
CA HIS A 5 -32.74 29.25 7.86
C HIS A 5 -33.99 28.70 7.15
N SER A 6 -33.76 27.91 6.09
CA SER A 6 -34.57 26.72 5.80
C SER A 6 -33.74 25.62 5.13
N TYR A 7 -33.46 24.56 5.90
CA TYR A 7 -33.14 23.23 5.43
C TYR A 7 -34.42 22.56 4.90
N CYS A 8 -34.35 21.82 3.79
CA CYS A 8 -35.36 20.81 3.48
C CYS A 8 -34.71 19.57 2.87
N PHE A 9 -34.42 18.61 3.76
CA PHE A 9 -34.36 17.19 3.46
C PHE A 9 -35.79 16.64 3.40
N ARG A 10 -36.14 15.89 2.35
CA ARG A 10 -37.23 14.90 2.40
C ARG A 10 -36.82 13.61 1.68
N PRO A 11 -37.08 12.43 2.27
CA PRO A 11 -36.84 11.14 1.65
C PRO A 11 -38.04 10.69 0.81
N ILE A 12 -37.81 9.83 -0.17
CA ILE A 12 -38.87 9.03 -0.81
C ILE A 12 -38.51 7.55 -0.69
N LYS A 13 -39.41 6.81 -0.04
CA LYS A 13 -39.52 5.35 -0.09
C LYS A 13 -40.21 4.98 -1.41
N SER A 14 -39.72 3.96 -2.12
CA SER A 14 -40.60 2.98 -2.77
C SER A 14 -39.81 1.74 -3.17
N ALA A 15 -40.39 0.58 -2.86
CA ALA A 15 -39.92 -0.73 -3.25
C ALA A 15 -40.41 -1.07 -4.67
N ALA A 16 -39.58 -1.70 -5.48
CA ALA A 16 -40.05 -2.51 -6.60
C ALA A 16 -39.03 -3.64 -6.89
N HIS A 17 -39.50 -4.87 -6.71
CA HIS A 17 -38.91 -6.05 -7.31
C HIS A 17 -39.04 -5.96 -8.83
N CYS A 18 -37.96 -6.17 -9.58
CA CYS A 18 -38.05 -6.71 -10.94
C CYS A 18 -36.74 -7.39 -11.34
N ASN A 19 -36.82 -8.71 -11.55
CA ASN A 19 -35.83 -9.46 -12.32
C ASN A 19 -35.97 -9.08 -13.80
N LEU A 20 -34.84 -8.97 -14.52
CA LEU A 20 -34.54 -9.72 -15.76
C LEU A 20 -33.55 -8.99 -16.69
N LEU A 21 -32.54 -9.77 -17.08
CA LEU A 21 -31.93 -9.89 -18.41
C LEU A 21 -30.99 -8.79 -18.94
N TYR A 22 -29.71 -9.18 -19.01
CA TYR A 22 -28.66 -8.62 -19.87
C TYR A 22 -28.98 -8.83 -21.36
N PRO A 23 -28.53 -7.90 -22.21
CA PRO A 23 -27.96 -8.27 -23.50
C PRO A 23 -26.51 -7.79 -23.65
N SER A 24 -25.66 -8.78 -23.95
CA SER A 24 -24.48 -8.77 -24.81
C SER A 24 -24.05 -7.42 -25.41
N SER A 25 -22.84 -6.98 -25.07
CA SER A 25 -22.03 -6.15 -25.98
C SER A 25 -20.54 -6.52 -25.92
N ARG A 26 -20.09 -7.07 -27.06
CA ARG A 26 -18.75 -7.01 -27.68
C ARG A 26 -17.54 -6.94 -26.72
N GLN A 27 -16.92 -8.08 -26.49
CA GLN A 27 -15.58 -8.20 -25.95
C GLN A 27 -14.54 -7.66 -26.95
N ILE A 28 -13.82 -6.61 -26.55
CA ILE A 28 -12.51 -6.23 -27.09
C ILE A 28 -11.46 -6.78 -26.10
N PRO A 29 -10.39 -7.46 -26.54
CA PRO A 29 -9.52 -8.19 -25.62
C PRO A 29 -8.56 -7.23 -24.91
N ARG A 30 -8.85 -6.88 -23.66
CA ARG A 30 -7.84 -6.31 -22.75
C ARG A 30 -7.00 -7.45 -22.17
N ARG A 31 -5.70 -7.46 -22.46
CA ARG A 31 -4.69 -8.28 -21.75
C ARG A 31 -4.62 -7.84 -20.28
N ARG A 32 -5.45 -8.43 -19.45
CA ARG A 32 -5.16 -8.63 -18.03
C ARG A 32 -5.33 -10.12 -17.78
N ILE A 33 -4.23 -10.80 -17.48
CA ILE A 33 -4.26 -12.14 -16.91
C ILE A 33 -4.80 -11.98 -15.47
N VAL A 34 -6.10 -11.75 -15.34
CA VAL A 34 -6.84 -12.11 -14.13
C VAL A 34 -7.15 -13.59 -14.30
N LEU A 35 -6.15 -14.45 -14.07
CA LEU A 35 -6.37 -15.88 -14.05
C LEU A 35 -6.73 -16.33 -12.63
N SER A 36 -8.00 -16.67 -12.52
CA SER A 36 -8.64 -17.51 -11.52
C SER A 36 -7.77 -18.69 -11.08
N SER A 37 -7.76 -18.92 -9.77
CA SER A 37 -7.53 -20.13 -8.97
C SER A 37 -6.86 -21.35 -9.63
N ILE A 38 -5.93 -21.95 -8.88
CA ILE A 38 -5.24 -23.26 -8.99
C ILE A 38 -5.79 -24.26 -10.03
N ASN A 39 -7.11 -24.41 -10.13
CA ASN A 39 -7.76 -25.31 -11.09
C ASN A 39 -7.49 -24.98 -12.58
N LYS A 40 -7.19 -23.74 -12.97
CA LYS A 40 -6.89 -23.43 -14.39
C LYS A 40 -5.47 -23.80 -14.82
N LEU A 41 -4.50 -23.81 -13.90
CA LEU A 41 -3.10 -24.17 -14.23
C LEU A 41 -2.96 -25.65 -14.61
N ASN A 42 -3.84 -26.52 -14.10
CA ASN A 42 -3.85 -27.94 -14.40
C ASN A 42 -4.69 -28.32 -15.63
N GLN A 43 -5.45 -27.37 -16.20
CA GLN A 43 -6.39 -27.63 -17.30
C GLN A 43 -5.95 -27.03 -18.65
N ASP A 44 -4.93 -26.17 -18.66
CA ASP A 44 -4.40 -25.55 -19.89
C ASP A 44 -2.92 -25.94 -20.11
N PRO A 45 -2.64 -26.89 -21.02
CA PRO A 45 -1.28 -27.31 -21.36
C PRO A 45 -0.38 -26.15 -21.83
N ASN A 46 -0.96 -25.15 -22.52
CA ASN A 46 -0.21 -24.00 -23.01
C ASN A 46 0.29 -23.12 -21.86
N LEU A 47 -0.52 -22.98 -20.81
CA LEU A 47 -0.14 -22.25 -19.60
C LEU A 47 0.97 -22.97 -18.83
N GLN A 48 0.89 -24.30 -18.73
CA GLN A 48 1.96 -25.10 -18.11
C GLN A 48 3.29 -24.95 -18.85
N THR A 49 3.29 -25.03 -20.19
CA THR A 49 4.50 -24.81 -20.99
C THR A 49 5.09 -23.42 -20.79
N LYS A 50 4.24 -22.37 -20.72
CA LYS A 50 4.68 -21.00 -20.45
C LYS A 50 5.28 -20.84 -19.07
N VAL A 51 4.67 -21.43 -18.05
CA VAL A 51 5.20 -21.41 -16.67
C VAL A 51 6.53 -22.17 -16.61
N GLY A 52 6.63 -23.32 -17.24
CA GLY A 52 7.90 -24.07 -17.35
C GLY A 52 9.00 -23.22 -17.98
N SER A 53 8.74 -22.64 -19.15
CA SER A 53 9.69 -21.76 -19.84
C SER A 53 10.10 -20.54 -19.00
N LEU A 54 9.18 -19.97 -18.21
CA LEU A 54 9.50 -18.89 -17.28
C LEU A 54 10.47 -19.37 -16.19
N LEU A 55 10.15 -20.49 -15.52
CA LEU A 55 10.96 -21.07 -14.46
C LEU A 55 12.36 -21.48 -14.93
N ASP A 56 12.46 -22.00 -16.15
CA ASP A 56 13.72 -22.45 -16.75
C ASP A 56 14.59 -21.26 -17.20
N SER A 57 14.00 -20.06 -17.28
CA SER A 57 14.70 -18.83 -17.65
C SER A 57 15.33 -18.08 -16.47
N ILE A 58 15.11 -18.58 -15.25
CA ILE A 58 15.68 -18.03 -14.02
C ILE A 58 17.06 -18.65 -13.82
N LYS A 59 18.02 -17.80 -13.44
CA LYS A 59 19.39 -18.18 -13.14
C LYS A 59 19.46 -18.63 -11.68
N TRP A 60 19.24 -19.93 -11.47
CA TRP A 60 19.41 -20.58 -10.18
C TRP A 60 20.91 -20.74 -9.88
N ASP A 61 21.30 -20.56 -8.61
CA ASP A 61 22.67 -20.82 -8.15
C ASP A 61 23.03 -22.32 -8.21
N ASP A 62 24.27 -22.68 -7.87
CA ASP A 62 24.75 -24.07 -7.87
C ASP A 62 23.95 -25.01 -6.96
N LYS A 63 23.11 -24.46 -6.08
CA LYS A 63 22.22 -25.21 -5.17
C LYS A 63 20.77 -25.21 -5.65
N GLY A 64 20.49 -24.68 -6.84
CA GLY A 64 19.16 -24.57 -7.41
C GLY A 64 18.31 -23.47 -6.75
N LEU A 65 18.93 -22.45 -6.18
CA LEU A 65 18.27 -21.38 -5.42
C LEU A 65 18.44 -20.00 -6.07
N ALA A 66 17.43 -19.16 -5.89
CA ALA A 66 17.48 -17.73 -6.16
C ALA A 66 17.07 -16.96 -4.89
N VAL A 67 17.50 -15.71 -4.79
CA VAL A 67 17.03 -14.82 -3.72
C VAL A 67 15.60 -14.42 -4.01
N ALA A 68 14.72 -14.47 -3.00
CA ALA A 68 13.35 -14.00 -3.07
C ALA A 68 13.11 -12.96 -1.99
N ILE A 69 12.77 -11.74 -2.39
CA ILE A 69 12.51 -10.59 -1.55
C ILE A 69 11.00 -10.36 -1.49
N ALA A 70 10.41 -10.46 -0.30
CA ALA A 70 9.01 -10.07 -0.10
C ALA A 70 8.91 -8.57 0.15
N GLN A 71 8.10 -7.87 -0.64
CA GLN A 71 7.88 -6.44 -0.54
C GLN A 71 6.40 -6.13 -0.35
N ASN A 72 6.10 -5.20 0.56
CA ASN A 72 4.75 -4.72 0.77
C ASN A 72 4.31 -3.86 -0.44
N VAL A 73 3.21 -4.25 -1.07
CA VAL A 73 2.65 -3.56 -2.25
C VAL A 73 2.12 -2.16 -1.94
N ASP A 74 1.83 -1.86 -0.69
CA ASP A 74 1.28 -0.58 -0.25
C ASP A 74 2.41 0.35 0.18
N THR A 75 3.21 -0.12 1.12
CA THR A 75 4.19 0.74 1.79
C THR A 75 5.53 0.81 1.06
N GLY A 76 5.78 -0.12 0.12
CA GLY A 76 7.07 -0.32 -0.51
C GLY A 76 8.12 -0.94 0.42
N ALA A 77 7.78 -1.21 1.69
CA ALA A 77 8.71 -1.77 2.66
C ALA A 77 9.16 -3.17 2.22
N VAL A 78 10.47 -3.42 2.28
CA VAL A 78 11.01 -4.78 2.21
C VAL A 78 10.62 -5.49 3.50
N LEU A 79 9.82 -6.55 3.39
CA LEU A 79 9.27 -7.29 4.52
C LEU A 79 10.27 -8.32 5.05
N MET A 80 10.81 -9.13 4.15
CA MET A 80 11.79 -10.17 4.47
C MET A 80 12.50 -10.65 3.21
N GLN A 81 13.61 -11.36 3.40
CA GLN A 81 14.29 -12.11 2.36
C GLN A 81 14.25 -13.60 2.70
N GLY A 82 13.99 -14.42 1.68
CA GLY A 82 14.12 -15.87 1.73
C GLY A 82 14.76 -16.39 0.44
N PHE A 83 14.98 -17.70 0.35
CA PHE A 83 15.43 -18.34 -0.87
C PHE A 83 14.23 -18.99 -1.54
N ALA A 84 14.21 -19.03 -2.87
CA ALA A 84 13.26 -19.82 -3.63
C ALA A 84 14.03 -20.82 -4.47
N ASN A 85 13.54 -22.06 -4.54
CA ASN A 85 13.88 -22.97 -5.62
C ASN A 85 12.76 -22.95 -6.65
N ARG A 86 12.92 -23.74 -7.73
CA ARG A 86 11.91 -23.87 -8.79
C ARG A 86 10.52 -24.19 -8.25
N ASP A 87 10.41 -25.11 -7.29
CA ASP A 87 9.14 -25.55 -6.71
C ASP A 87 8.50 -24.48 -5.81
N ALA A 88 9.30 -23.74 -5.04
CA ALA A 88 8.81 -22.65 -4.20
C ALA A 88 8.20 -21.52 -5.04
N LEU A 89 8.84 -21.19 -6.16
CA LEU A 89 8.30 -20.20 -7.09
C LEU A 89 7.02 -20.72 -7.77
N LEU A 90 7.00 -21.97 -8.23
CA LEU A 90 5.80 -22.58 -8.79
C LEU A 90 4.64 -22.56 -7.80
N GLN A 91 4.89 -22.92 -6.53
CA GLN A 91 3.90 -22.89 -5.47
C GLN A 91 3.43 -21.46 -5.16
N THR A 92 4.32 -20.48 -5.24
CA THR A 92 3.97 -19.07 -5.07
C THR A 92 3.03 -18.59 -6.17
N LEU A 93 3.35 -18.91 -7.43
CA LEU A 93 2.54 -18.55 -8.60
C LEU A 93 1.15 -19.20 -8.55
N SER A 94 1.06 -20.45 -8.09
CA SER A 94 -0.19 -21.20 -8.01
C SER A 94 -1.07 -20.78 -6.84
N SER A 95 -0.50 -20.67 -5.64
CA SER A 95 -1.24 -20.40 -4.40
C SER A 95 -1.49 -18.92 -4.15
N ARG A 96 -0.74 -18.03 -4.82
CA ARG A 96 -0.67 -16.59 -4.55
C ARG A 96 -0.30 -16.26 -3.11
N LYS A 97 0.50 -17.12 -2.47
CA LYS A 97 1.09 -16.90 -1.15
C LYS A 97 2.60 -17.01 -1.25
N ALA A 98 3.34 -16.19 -0.51
CA ALA A 98 4.80 -16.24 -0.51
C ALA A 98 5.30 -17.59 0.00
N THR A 99 5.81 -18.43 -0.90
CA THR A 99 6.45 -19.70 -0.58
C THR A 99 7.95 -19.61 -0.83
N PHE A 100 8.72 -20.07 0.15
CA PHE A 100 10.17 -20.08 0.15
C PHE A 100 10.70 -21.51 0.28
N TRP A 101 11.97 -21.69 -0.04
CA TRP A 101 12.76 -22.87 0.26
C TRP A 101 13.57 -22.67 1.54
N SER A 102 13.33 -23.51 2.54
CA SER A 102 14.09 -23.50 3.79
C SER A 102 15.39 -24.26 3.62
N ARG A 103 16.51 -23.53 3.50
CA ARG A 103 17.85 -24.16 3.33
C ARG A 103 18.25 -25.10 4.47
N SER A 104 17.81 -24.82 5.70
CA SER A 104 18.13 -25.64 6.88
C SER A 104 17.25 -26.90 7.00
N ARG A 105 16.00 -26.84 6.54
CA ARG A 105 15.04 -27.96 6.61
C ARG A 105 14.92 -28.71 5.29
N SER A 106 15.55 -28.22 4.22
CA SER A 106 15.46 -28.75 2.85
C SER A 106 14.01 -29.02 2.43
N THR A 107 13.12 -28.07 2.68
CA THR A 107 11.69 -28.20 2.41
C THR A 107 11.06 -26.87 2.02
N LEU A 108 9.90 -26.95 1.35
CA LEU A 108 9.04 -25.81 1.06
C LEU A 108 8.44 -25.26 2.36
N TRP A 109 8.31 -23.94 2.41
CA TRP A 109 7.70 -23.25 3.54
C TRP A 109 6.92 -22.04 3.05
N THR A 110 5.60 -22.05 3.24
CA THR A 110 4.78 -20.89 2.94
C THR A 110 4.71 -19.99 4.16
N LYS A 111 5.08 -18.72 3.98
CA LYS A 111 5.05 -17.75 5.08
C LYS A 111 3.61 -17.64 5.59
N GLY A 112 3.43 -17.85 6.88
CA GLY A 112 2.13 -17.77 7.55
C GLY A 112 1.48 -19.12 7.88
N GLU A 113 2.00 -20.25 7.41
CA GLU A 113 1.42 -21.58 7.68
C GLU A 113 1.20 -21.89 9.17
N THR A 114 2.08 -21.40 10.04
CA THR A 114 1.96 -21.58 11.50
C THR A 114 1.35 -20.36 12.19
N SER A 115 1.68 -19.15 11.73
CA SER A 115 1.33 -17.90 12.44
C SER A 115 0.08 -17.22 11.90
N MET A 116 -0.53 -17.72 10.82
CA MET A 116 -1.61 -17.09 10.04
C MET A 116 -1.26 -15.73 9.39
N ASN A 117 -0.05 -15.19 9.63
CA ASN A 117 0.45 -13.98 8.98
C ASN A 117 1.02 -14.32 7.60
N PHE A 118 0.13 -14.54 6.63
CA PHE A 118 0.49 -14.79 5.24
C PHE A 118 0.97 -13.51 4.54
N ILE A 119 1.65 -13.68 3.41
CA ILE A 119 1.92 -12.60 2.45
C ILE A 119 1.23 -12.99 1.15
N ASN A 120 0.17 -12.28 0.81
CA ASN A 120 -0.66 -12.53 -0.37
C ASN A 120 -0.06 -11.84 -1.60
N ILE A 121 0.36 -12.63 -2.58
CA ILE A 121 1.15 -12.18 -3.73
C ILE A 121 0.27 -11.55 -4.80
N CYS A 122 0.49 -10.26 -5.03
CA CYS A 122 -0.12 -9.50 -6.11
C CYS A 122 0.62 -9.74 -7.43
N ASP A 123 1.95 -9.67 -7.40
CA ASP A 123 2.79 -9.82 -8.59
C ASP A 123 4.18 -10.38 -8.24
N VAL A 124 4.88 -10.88 -9.27
CA VAL A 124 6.24 -11.41 -9.15
C VAL A 124 7.13 -10.78 -10.21
N PHE A 125 8.23 -10.17 -9.79
CA PHE A 125 9.21 -9.58 -10.68
C PHE A 125 10.52 -10.35 -10.63
N LEU A 126 11.20 -10.42 -11.78
CA LEU A 126 12.58 -10.89 -11.88
C LEU A 126 13.46 -9.67 -12.12
N ASP A 127 14.69 -9.70 -11.62
CA ASP A 127 15.71 -8.72 -11.98
C ASP A 127 16.26 -8.95 -13.39
N CYS A 128 17.21 -8.10 -13.81
CA CYS A 128 17.65 -8.02 -15.20
C CYS A 128 18.47 -9.23 -15.67
N ASP A 129 19.23 -9.86 -14.78
CA ASP A 129 20.01 -11.08 -14.99
C ASP A 129 19.34 -12.33 -14.40
N ARG A 130 18.16 -12.17 -13.81
CA ARG A 130 17.21 -13.21 -13.42
C ARG A 130 17.72 -14.15 -12.33
N ASP A 131 18.56 -13.66 -11.42
CA ASP A 131 18.98 -14.41 -10.22
C ASP A 131 18.36 -13.89 -8.90
N SER A 132 17.51 -12.87 -8.99
CA SER A 132 16.72 -12.35 -7.88
C SER A 132 15.24 -12.16 -8.24
N ILE A 133 14.38 -12.40 -7.25
CA ILE A 133 12.92 -12.40 -7.39
C ILE A 133 12.33 -11.42 -6.38
N ILE A 134 11.42 -10.55 -6.82
CA ILE A 134 10.55 -9.77 -5.92
C ILE A 134 9.18 -10.42 -5.87
N TYR A 135 8.76 -10.79 -4.67
CA TYR A 135 7.40 -11.14 -4.31
C TYR A 135 6.68 -9.88 -3.81
N LEU A 136 5.93 -9.23 -4.71
CA LEU A 136 5.17 -8.03 -4.37
C LEU A 136 3.79 -8.45 -3.84
N GLY A 137 3.52 -8.17 -2.56
CA GLY A 137 2.31 -8.68 -1.91
C GLY A 137 1.83 -7.89 -0.70
N LYS A 138 0.66 -8.27 -0.19
CA LYS A 138 0.03 -7.69 1.01
C LYS A 138 0.15 -8.66 2.20
N PRO A 139 0.80 -8.27 3.31
CA PRO A 139 0.84 -9.08 4.52
C PRO A 139 -0.51 -9.05 5.26
N ASP A 140 -0.91 -10.18 5.86
CA ASP A 140 -2.11 -10.31 6.70
C ASP A 140 -1.87 -9.93 8.18
N GLY A 141 -0.60 -9.73 8.55
CA GLY A 141 -0.17 -9.40 9.90
C GLY A 141 1.34 -9.16 9.93
N PRO A 142 1.96 -9.04 11.12
CA PRO A 142 3.39 -8.81 11.21
C PRO A 142 4.19 -9.93 10.53
N THR A 143 5.13 -9.53 9.67
CA THR A 143 5.97 -10.48 8.94
C THR A 143 6.96 -11.15 9.89
N CYS A 144 7.55 -10.38 10.80
CA CYS A 144 8.57 -10.86 11.71
C CYS A 144 7.96 -11.61 12.90
N HIS A 145 8.67 -12.63 13.39
CA HIS A 145 8.29 -13.38 14.59
C HIS A 145 8.34 -12.54 15.87
N THR A 146 9.04 -11.40 15.85
CA THR A 146 9.09 -10.42 16.96
C THR A 146 7.81 -9.57 17.06
N GLY A 147 6.89 -9.69 16.10
CA GLY A 147 5.74 -8.80 15.98
C GLY A 147 5.98 -7.56 15.13
N SER A 148 7.22 -7.36 14.62
CA SER A 148 7.52 -6.28 13.68
C SER A 148 6.93 -6.54 12.28
N GLU A 149 6.54 -5.48 11.58
CA GLU A 149 6.03 -5.54 10.20
C GLU A 149 7.08 -6.08 9.22
N THR A 150 8.36 -5.77 9.46
CA THR A 150 9.51 -6.16 8.64
C THR A 150 10.59 -6.82 9.51
N CYS A 151 11.42 -7.66 8.90
CA CYS A 151 12.68 -8.15 9.47
C CYS A 151 13.78 -7.06 9.53
N TYR A 152 13.64 -5.95 8.81
CA TYR A 152 14.65 -4.88 8.66
C TYR A 152 14.36 -3.71 9.62
N TYR A 153 14.46 -3.95 10.92
CA TYR A 153 14.18 -2.96 11.98
C TYR A 153 15.41 -2.49 12.75
N THR A 154 16.62 -2.90 12.34
CA THR A 154 17.89 -2.55 12.99
C THR A 154 18.78 -1.78 12.02
N SER A 155 19.09 -0.52 12.35
CA SER A 155 19.99 0.35 11.60
C SER A 155 21.45 0.06 11.95
N VAL A 156 22.29 -0.16 10.93
CA VAL A 156 23.75 -0.36 11.12
C VAL A 156 24.40 0.89 11.72
N CYS A 157 23.96 2.09 11.33
CA CYS A 157 24.48 3.34 11.88
C CYS A 157 24.22 3.48 13.38
N ASP A 158 23.06 3.01 13.85
CA ASP A 158 22.65 3.14 15.25
C ASP A 158 23.46 2.16 16.11
N VAL A 159 23.66 0.93 15.61
CA VAL A 159 24.56 -0.06 16.21
C VAL A 159 25.99 0.48 16.29
N TYR A 160 26.48 1.13 15.23
CA TYR A 160 27.83 1.67 15.19
C TYR A 160 28.05 2.80 16.21
N LYS A 161 27.05 3.65 16.43
CA LYS A 161 27.15 4.81 17.34
C LYS A 161 26.96 4.47 18.82
N ASN A 162 26.64 3.22 19.17
CA ASN A 162 26.26 2.80 20.53
C ASN A 162 25.15 3.68 21.15
N GLU A 163 24.30 4.29 20.32
CA GLU A 163 23.14 5.02 20.82
C GLU A 163 22.16 3.99 21.39
N GLN A 164 21.67 4.20 22.62
CA GLN A 164 20.59 3.37 23.15
C GLN A 164 19.43 3.45 22.16
N MET A 165 18.96 2.30 21.69
CA MET A 165 17.88 2.25 20.72
C MET A 165 16.57 2.71 21.37
N GLU A 166 16.28 4.01 21.31
CA GLU A 166 14.94 4.54 21.57
C GLU A 166 14.05 4.23 20.35
N GLY A 167 13.56 2.99 20.32
CA GLY A 167 12.53 2.54 19.37
C GLY A 167 13.05 1.85 18.10
N ASN A 168 12.18 1.05 17.49
CA ASN A 168 12.44 0.34 16.24
C ASN A 168 12.45 1.35 15.08
N LYS A 169 13.64 1.66 14.56
CA LYS A 169 13.79 2.46 13.33
C LYS A 169 13.58 1.56 12.11
N LEU A 170 12.30 1.36 11.76
CA LEU A 170 11.90 0.62 10.57
C LEU A 170 12.50 1.28 9.32
N ALA A 171 12.88 0.47 8.32
CA ALA A 171 13.27 0.94 7.00
C ALA A 171 12.04 1.49 6.22
N LEU A 172 11.53 2.64 6.66
CA LEU A 172 10.33 3.29 6.11
C LEU A 172 10.66 4.18 4.92
N THR A 173 9.70 4.29 4.00
CA THR A 173 9.73 5.29 2.94
C THR A 173 9.30 6.66 3.49
N SER A 174 9.59 7.75 2.77
CA SER A 174 9.41 9.13 3.25
C SER A 174 8.01 9.43 3.82
N LEU A 175 6.94 8.94 3.18
CA LEU A 175 5.57 9.14 3.67
C LEU A 175 5.30 8.42 4.99
N TYR A 176 5.79 7.20 5.15
CA TYR A 176 5.61 6.44 6.39
C TYR A 176 6.50 6.95 7.53
N SER A 177 7.70 7.43 7.22
CA SER A 177 8.54 8.17 8.18
C SER A 177 7.83 9.45 8.64
N LEU A 178 7.19 10.18 7.73
CA LEU A 178 6.40 11.36 8.05
C LEU A 178 5.18 11.01 8.91
N GLU A 179 4.44 9.96 8.56
CA GLU A 179 3.31 9.47 9.36
C GLU A 179 3.74 9.13 10.79
N SER A 180 4.82 8.36 10.97
CA SER A 180 5.38 8.04 12.28
C SER A 180 5.75 9.28 13.08
N THR A 181 6.37 10.28 12.43
CA THR A 181 6.69 11.57 13.04
C THR A 181 5.43 12.32 13.49
N ILE A 182 4.38 12.34 12.66
CA ILE A 182 3.10 13.01 13.00
C ILE A 182 2.44 12.33 14.20
N TYR A 183 2.44 11.00 14.27
CA TYR A 183 1.92 10.26 15.43
C TYR A 183 2.73 10.53 16.70
N GLN A 184 4.06 10.55 16.62
CA GLN A 184 4.89 10.93 17.75
C GLN A 184 4.54 12.34 18.25
N ARG A 185 4.35 13.29 17.33
CA ARG A 185 3.94 14.66 17.66
C ARG A 185 2.53 14.75 18.23
N LYS A 186 1.64 13.83 17.86
CA LYS A 186 0.28 13.73 18.42
C LYS A 186 0.32 13.43 19.92
N ASP A 187 1.28 12.61 20.36
CA ASP A 187 1.44 12.20 21.75
C ASP A 187 2.36 13.12 22.56
N GLU A 188 2.88 14.19 21.96
CA GLU A 188 3.67 15.22 22.66
C GLU A 188 2.88 15.81 23.83
N LEU A 189 3.46 15.72 25.02
CA LEU A 189 3.02 16.42 26.22
C LEU A 189 3.84 17.71 26.40
N PRO A 190 3.22 18.84 26.79
CA PRO A 190 3.98 20.05 27.13
C PRO A 190 4.95 19.75 28.27
N ARG A 191 6.24 20.05 28.12
CA ARG A 191 7.22 19.77 29.20
C ARG A 191 7.09 20.75 30.37
N SER A 192 6.45 21.90 30.14
CA SER A 192 6.08 22.88 31.16
C SER A 192 4.86 23.68 30.71
N SER A 193 4.21 24.41 31.63
CA SER A 193 3.04 25.25 31.36
C SER A 193 3.29 26.41 30.38
N ASN A 194 4.55 26.74 30.07
CA ASN A 194 4.94 27.86 29.22
C ASN A 194 5.52 27.45 27.85
N GLU A 195 5.65 26.15 27.55
CA GLU A 195 6.23 25.70 26.29
C GLU A 195 5.17 25.68 25.17
N LYS A 196 5.47 26.32 24.03
CA LYS A 196 4.56 26.31 22.88
C LYS A 196 4.58 24.92 22.22
N PRO A 197 3.42 24.36 21.84
CA PRO A 197 3.37 23.08 21.14
C PRO A 197 4.08 23.15 19.78
N SER A 198 4.54 22.01 19.28
CA SER A 198 5.06 21.90 17.91
C SER A 198 4.02 22.34 16.87
N TRP A 199 4.45 22.73 15.67
CA TRP A 199 3.54 23.13 14.59
C TRP A 199 2.49 22.04 14.30
N THR A 200 2.93 20.78 14.20
CA THR A 200 2.04 19.63 14.02
C THR A 200 1.05 19.49 15.17
N LYS A 201 1.51 19.61 16.43
CA LYS A 201 0.63 19.55 17.59
C LYS A 201 -0.39 20.69 17.59
N ARG A 202 0.00 21.91 17.20
CA ARG A 202 -0.93 23.04 17.04
C ARG A 202 -2.01 22.75 16.00
N LEU A 203 -1.64 22.20 14.84
CA LEU A 203 -2.59 21.80 13.80
C LEU A 203 -3.55 20.70 14.29
N LEU A 204 -3.05 19.73 15.06
CA LEU A 204 -3.87 18.65 15.65
C LEU A 204 -4.86 19.14 16.72
N LEU A 205 -4.63 20.32 17.31
CA LEU A 205 -5.50 20.91 18.34
C LEU A 205 -6.54 21.88 17.77
N ASP A 206 -6.38 22.34 16.52
CA ASP A 206 -7.25 23.32 15.88
C ASP A 206 -7.69 22.86 14.49
N ASP A 207 -8.86 22.20 14.45
CA ASP A 207 -9.46 21.69 13.22
C ASP A 207 -9.71 22.81 12.18
N LYS A 208 -10.01 24.04 12.63
CA LYS A 208 -10.27 25.16 11.72
C LYS A 208 -8.98 25.62 11.05
N LEU A 209 -7.92 25.77 11.84
CA LEU A 209 -6.60 26.12 11.33
C LEU A 209 -6.10 25.04 10.35
N LEU A 210 -6.21 23.76 10.71
CA LEU A 210 -5.81 22.66 9.85
C LEU A 210 -6.56 22.66 8.51
N CYS A 211 -7.89 22.78 8.55
CA CYS A 211 -8.69 22.86 7.33
C CYS A 211 -8.41 24.13 6.52
N SER A 212 -8.04 25.23 7.16
CA SER A 212 -7.64 26.46 6.47
C SER A 212 -6.34 26.25 5.70
N LYS A 213 -5.32 25.69 6.36
CA LYS A 213 -4.03 25.38 5.72
C LYS A 213 -4.21 24.45 4.53
N ILE A 214 -4.96 23.35 4.67
CA ILE A 214 -5.20 22.43 3.54
C ILE A 214 -5.81 23.14 2.32
N ARG A 215 -6.75 24.07 2.53
CA ARG A 215 -7.36 24.81 1.43
C ARG A 215 -6.39 25.81 0.80
N GLU A 216 -5.58 26.47 1.62
CA GLU A 216 -4.53 27.39 1.19
C GLU A 216 -3.51 26.66 0.30
N GLU A 217 -2.91 25.56 0.79
CA GLU A 217 -1.90 24.81 0.01
C GLU A 217 -2.49 24.22 -1.28
N ALA A 218 -3.78 23.86 -1.28
CA ALA A 218 -4.45 23.38 -2.49
C ALA A 218 -4.64 24.49 -3.53
N ASP A 219 -4.94 25.72 -3.09
CA ASP A 219 -5.03 26.90 -3.94
C ASP A 219 -3.65 27.27 -4.48
N GLU A 220 -2.63 27.33 -3.62
CA GLU A 220 -1.25 27.64 -3.99
C GLU A 220 -0.69 26.61 -4.99
N LEU A 221 -0.98 25.31 -4.81
CA LEU A 221 -0.63 24.30 -5.80
C LEU A 221 -1.24 24.58 -7.18
N CYS A 222 -2.52 24.97 -7.23
CA CYS A 222 -3.19 25.32 -8.48
C CYS A 222 -2.56 26.57 -9.11
N ARG A 223 -2.27 27.59 -8.29
CA ARG A 223 -1.65 28.84 -8.73
C ARG A 223 -0.27 28.64 -9.33
N THR A 224 0.51 27.65 -8.87
CA THR A 224 1.80 27.34 -9.49
C THR A 224 1.68 27.03 -10.99
N LEU A 225 0.55 26.44 -11.41
CA LEU A 225 0.26 26.19 -12.82
C LEU A 225 -0.29 27.43 -13.51
N GLU A 226 -1.24 28.14 -12.89
CA GLU A 226 -1.91 29.31 -13.47
C GLU A 226 -0.95 30.48 -13.70
N GLU A 227 -0.01 30.67 -12.80
CA GLU A 227 1.01 31.72 -12.82
C GLU A 227 2.29 31.27 -13.54
N ASN A 228 2.31 30.03 -14.07
CA ASN A 228 3.46 29.43 -14.76
C ASN A 228 4.76 29.51 -13.95
N GLU A 229 4.66 29.15 -12.67
CA GLU A 229 5.78 29.10 -11.73
C GLU A 229 6.73 27.94 -12.05
N GLU A 230 7.91 27.97 -11.44
CA GLU A 230 8.91 26.93 -11.62
C GLU A 230 8.53 25.60 -10.94
N LYS A 231 9.02 24.50 -11.52
CA LYS A 231 8.77 23.13 -11.02
C LYS A 231 9.07 22.94 -9.53
N GLY A 232 10.07 23.65 -9.00
CA GLY A 232 10.44 23.60 -7.59
C GLY A 232 9.29 24.07 -6.68
N ARG A 233 8.64 25.17 -7.06
CA ARG A 233 7.50 25.73 -6.33
C ARG A 233 6.31 24.78 -6.34
N THR A 234 5.95 24.22 -7.50
CA THR A 234 4.91 23.18 -7.59
C THR A 234 5.19 21.97 -6.68
N ALA A 235 6.44 21.53 -6.60
CA ALA A 235 6.81 20.42 -5.73
C ALA A 235 6.68 20.77 -4.23
N SER A 236 7.04 22.00 -3.85
CA SER A 236 6.87 22.52 -2.48
C SER A 236 5.40 22.59 -2.08
N GLU A 237 4.54 23.23 -2.87
CA GLU A 237 3.11 23.37 -2.54
C GLU A 237 2.41 22.01 -2.49
N ALA A 238 2.77 21.10 -3.41
CA ALA A 238 2.27 19.73 -3.35
C ALA A 238 2.72 18.99 -2.09
N ALA A 239 3.96 19.19 -1.65
CA ALA A 239 4.47 18.59 -0.42
C ALA A 239 3.76 19.15 0.82
N ASP A 240 3.50 20.46 0.89
CA ASP A 240 2.77 21.09 1.99
C ASP A 240 1.31 20.63 2.02
N LEU A 241 0.66 20.52 0.87
CA LEU A 241 -0.69 19.94 0.77
C LEU A 241 -0.72 18.49 1.29
N VAL A 242 0.23 17.66 0.85
CA VAL A 242 0.34 16.26 1.31
C VAL A 242 0.60 16.22 2.82
N TYR A 243 1.51 17.06 3.34
CA TYR A 243 1.81 17.14 4.76
C TYR A 243 0.56 17.46 5.60
N HIS A 244 -0.16 18.54 5.27
CA HIS A 244 -1.35 18.93 6.02
C HIS A 244 -2.48 17.89 5.88
N ALA A 245 -2.63 17.28 4.71
CA ALA A 245 -3.55 16.15 4.53
C ALA A 245 -3.19 14.98 5.46
N MET A 246 -1.91 14.63 5.59
CA MET A 246 -1.46 13.58 6.52
C MET A 246 -1.72 13.91 7.98
N VAL A 247 -1.59 15.17 8.39
CA VAL A 247 -1.98 15.61 9.75
C VAL A 247 -3.48 15.40 9.98
N LEU A 248 -4.31 15.71 8.99
CA LEU A 248 -5.76 15.45 9.06
C LEU A 248 -6.05 13.95 9.15
N LEU A 249 -5.39 13.11 8.36
CA LEU A 249 -5.54 11.65 8.43
C LEU A 249 -5.21 11.13 9.83
N ALA A 250 -4.09 11.56 10.41
CA ALA A 250 -3.69 11.20 11.78
C ALA A 250 -4.69 11.70 12.84
N ASN A 251 -5.27 12.90 12.66
CA ASN A 251 -6.33 13.42 13.52
C ASN A 251 -7.57 12.51 13.47
N ARG A 252 -7.92 12.01 12.28
CA ARG A 252 -9.07 11.12 12.02
C ARG A 252 -8.78 9.63 12.27
N GLY A 253 -7.56 9.27 12.61
CA GLY A 253 -7.14 7.88 12.82
C GLY A 253 -7.08 7.04 11.55
N VAL A 254 -6.94 7.67 10.39
CA VAL A 254 -6.79 7.00 9.09
C VAL A 254 -5.31 6.84 8.79
N LYS A 255 -4.86 5.63 8.49
CA LYS A 255 -3.47 5.37 8.11
C LYS A 255 -3.21 5.66 6.63
N MET A 256 -1.98 6.02 6.28
CA MET A 256 -1.54 6.20 4.89
C MET A 256 -1.75 4.92 4.06
N GLU A 257 -1.55 3.75 4.67
CA GLU A 257 -1.84 2.46 4.03
C GLU A 257 -3.29 2.37 3.51
N GLU A 258 -4.27 2.86 4.27
CA GLU A 258 -5.69 2.85 3.87
C GLU A 258 -5.92 3.79 2.67
N VAL A 259 -5.23 4.93 2.62
CA VAL A 259 -5.29 5.85 1.47
C VAL A 259 -4.71 5.20 0.23
N LEU A 260 -3.56 4.54 0.34
CA LEU A 260 -2.93 3.83 -0.77
C LEU A 260 -3.80 2.65 -1.24
N GLN A 261 -4.49 1.96 -0.33
CA GLN A 261 -5.48 0.93 -0.67
C GLN A 261 -6.59 1.50 -1.57
N VAL A 262 -7.14 2.66 -1.20
CA VAL A 262 -8.16 3.35 -2.01
C VAL A 262 -7.59 3.78 -3.37
N LEU A 263 -6.36 4.31 -3.41
CA LEU A 263 -5.72 4.72 -4.67
C LEU A 263 -5.47 3.53 -5.60
N ARG A 264 -5.09 2.36 -5.08
CA ARG A 264 -4.90 1.15 -5.92
C ARG A 264 -6.16 0.71 -6.64
N LEU A 265 -7.34 0.94 -6.06
CA LEU A 265 -8.61 0.66 -6.75
C LEU A 265 -8.74 1.49 -8.04
N ARG A 266 -8.16 2.69 -8.08
CA ARG A 266 -8.17 3.59 -9.24
C ARG A 266 -7.23 3.18 -10.36
N PHE A 267 -6.27 2.29 -10.11
CA PHE A 267 -5.38 1.76 -11.16
C PHE A 267 -6.10 0.78 -12.10
N SER A 268 -7.26 0.26 -11.68
CA SER A 268 -8.00 -0.77 -12.38
C SER A 268 -9.27 -0.28 -13.06
N GLN A 269 -9.68 0.95 -12.77
CA GLN A 269 -10.92 1.54 -13.20
C GLN A 269 -10.62 2.97 -13.62
N SER A 270 -10.89 3.33 -14.87
CA SER A 270 -10.70 4.70 -15.33
C SER A 270 -11.53 5.65 -14.46
N GLY A 271 -11.07 6.90 -14.26
CA GLY A 271 -11.77 7.87 -13.40
C GLY A 271 -13.24 8.12 -13.80
N ILE A 272 -13.60 7.81 -15.04
CA ILE A 272 -14.99 7.84 -15.56
C ILE A 272 -15.82 6.69 -14.98
N GLU A 273 -15.28 5.46 -14.98
CA GLU A 273 -15.94 4.27 -14.43
C GLU A 273 -16.10 4.37 -12.90
N GLU A 274 -15.12 4.95 -12.19
CA GLU A 274 -15.19 5.20 -10.74
C GLU A 274 -16.32 6.20 -10.41
N LYS A 275 -16.43 7.30 -11.17
CA LYS A 275 -17.46 8.32 -10.98
C LYS A 275 -18.88 7.77 -11.20
N ILE A 276 -19.07 6.92 -12.21
CA ILE A 276 -20.35 6.23 -12.48
C ILE A 276 -20.74 5.32 -11.30
N SER A 277 -19.79 4.57 -10.74
CA SER A 277 -20.04 3.65 -9.63
C SER A 277 -20.42 4.35 -8.30
N ARG A 278 -19.98 5.60 -8.12
CA ARG A 278 -20.36 6.42 -6.96
C ARG A 278 -21.76 7.01 -7.12
N GLN A 279 -22.15 7.41 -8.33
CA GLN A 279 -23.49 7.88 -8.62
C GLN A 279 -24.54 6.77 -8.48
N SER A 280 -24.21 5.53 -8.86
CA SER A 280 -25.11 4.38 -8.71
C SER A 280 -25.27 3.89 -7.26
N LYS A 281 -24.42 4.33 -6.33
CA LYS A 281 -24.53 4.01 -4.88
C LYS A 281 -25.26 5.10 -4.09
N GLY A 282 -25.59 6.22 -4.72
CA GLY A 282 -26.24 7.38 -4.10
C GLY A 282 -27.72 7.56 -4.46
N THR A 283 -28.35 6.58 -5.11
CA THR A 283 -29.78 6.54 -5.47
C THR A 283 -30.42 5.27 -4.96
#